data_AF-A0A2G8TF91-F1
#
_entry.id   AF-A0A2G8TF91-F1
#
_cell.length_a   1.000
_cell.length_b   1.000
_cell.length_c   1.000
_cell.angle_alpha   90.00
_cell.angle_beta   90.00
_cell.angle_gamma   90.00
#
_symmetry.space_group_name_H-M   'P 1'
#
loop_
_entity.id
_entity.type
_entity.pdbx_description
1 polymer ?
#
loop_
_entity_poly.entity_id
_entity_poly.type
_entity_poly.pdbx_seq_one_letter_code
_entity_poly.pdbx_strand_id
1 'polypeptide(L)'
;MGRRSGSIGAMMKCWRIFAHKPTSVLRHYLPFLSGLSSEAIMDCESLSKIIGYYCYPVSEDGNIVLIETPFRFEDGDDIFAYAELFPHSVRFFDDSDVYWHFAGLGIRMEIDENKKFVTDISEAHGLTRTDLWEVEIVARPEQVAAAFAQYMAAMLEFVKWEKERDEALEALYREERGLVAPAAGA
;
A
#
# COMPACT_ATOMS: atom_id res chain seq x y z
N MET A 1 -0.24 -17.06 42.76
CA MET A 1 -1.08 -16.18 43.61
C MET A 1 -0.38 -14.83 43.73
N GLY A 2 -0.97 -13.77 43.19
CA GLY A 2 -0.39 -12.42 43.23
C GLY A 2 -1.15 -11.47 42.32
N ARG A 3 -2.33 -11.03 42.76
CA ARG A 3 -3.17 -10.04 42.07
C ARG A 3 -2.55 -8.65 42.24
N ARG A 4 -2.41 -7.90 41.14
CA ARG A 4 -2.41 -6.42 41.19
C ARG A 4 -3.41 -5.90 40.18
N SER A 5 -4.52 -5.42 40.74
CA SER A 5 -5.55 -4.61 40.12
C SER A 5 -5.04 -3.16 40.02
N GLY A 6 -4.94 -2.64 38.80
CA GLY A 6 -4.73 -1.22 38.50
C GLY A 6 -5.98 -0.68 37.80
N SER A 7 -6.56 0.35 38.39
CA SER A 7 -7.90 0.86 38.16
C SER A 7 -7.86 2.18 37.39
N ILE A 8 -8.83 2.33 36.48
CA ILE A 8 -9.60 3.56 36.15
C ILE A 8 -8.82 4.78 35.64
N GLY A 9 -9.09 5.11 34.38
CA GLY A 9 -8.81 6.42 33.77
C GLY A 9 -9.78 6.69 32.63
N ALA A 10 -11.06 6.89 32.96
CA ALA A 10 -12.07 7.36 32.02
C ALA A 10 -11.81 8.85 31.71
N MET A 11 -11.75 9.22 30.42
CA MET A 11 -11.86 10.61 30.01
C MET A 11 -12.82 10.72 28.81
N MET A 12 -14.08 10.99 29.15
CA MET A 12 -15.09 11.56 28.27
C MET A 12 -14.63 12.95 27.81
N LYS A 13 -14.68 13.22 26.50
CA LYS A 13 -14.97 14.57 26.00
C LYS A 13 -16.09 14.52 24.98
N CYS A 14 -17.24 14.96 25.51
CA CYS A 14 -18.47 15.37 24.87
C CYS A 14 -18.19 16.36 23.73
N TRP A 15 -18.55 16.02 22.49
CA TRP A 15 -18.73 16.99 21.41
C TRP A 15 -20.22 17.27 21.23
N ARG A 16 -20.55 18.56 21.29
CA ARG A 16 -21.90 19.10 21.30
C ARG A 16 -22.55 19.03 19.92
N ILE A 17 -23.80 18.61 20.01
CA ILE A 17 -24.93 18.77 19.09
C ILE A 17 -25.03 20.21 18.58
N PHE A 18 -25.14 20.40 17.26
CA PHE A 18 -25.90 21.50 16.66
C PHE A 18 -27.00 20.91 15.80
N ALA A 19 -28.24 21.14 16.25
CA ALA A 19 -29.46 20.82 15.54
C ALA A 19 -29.99 22.11 14.89
N HIS A 20 -30.17 22.11 13.58
CA HIS A 20 -31.10 23.00 12.89
C HIS A 20 -31.91 22.16 11.88
N LYS A 21 -33.23 22.08 12.12
CA LYS A 21 -34.25 21.71 11.13
C LYS A 21 -34.95 23.02 10.65
N PRO A 22 -36.01 22.96 9.81
CA PRO A 22 -35.97 22.72 8.37
C PRO A 22 -36.72 23.84 7.61
N THR A 23 -36.49 24.01 6.31
CA THR A 23 -37.47 24.71 5.46
C THR A 23 -37.62 23.99 4.14
N SER A 24 -38.78 23.36 3.99
CA SER A 24 -39.29 22.79 2.76
C SER A 24 -39.64 23.91 1.78
N VAL A 25 -39.07 23.86 0.57
CA VAL A 25 -39.65 24.54 -0.59
C VAL A 25 -39.86 23.50 -1.68
N LEU A 26 -41.13 23.24 -1.94
CA LEU A 26 -41.64 22.54 -3.11
C LEU A 26 -41.11 23.20 -4.39
N ARG A 27 -40.50 22.41 -5.29
CA ARG A 27 -40.58 22.66 -6.72
C ARG A 27 -40.61 21.34 -7.49
N HIS A 28 -41.64 21.25 -8.32
CA HIS A 28 -41.94 20.18 -9.25
C HIS A 28 -40.96 20.11 -10.43
N TYR A 29 -41.06 18.99 -11.14
CA TYR A 29 -40.52 18.68 -12.47
C TYR A 29 -39.03 18.33 -12.54
N LEU A 30 -38.74 17.03 -12.59
CA LEU A 30 -37.92 16.49 -13.69
C LEU A 30 -38.48 15.14 -14.17
N PRO A 31 -38.68 14.97 -15.48
CA PRO A 31 -39.08 13.71 -16.08
C PRO A 31 -37.86 12.79 -16.27
N PHE A 32 -38.11 11.48 -16.23
CA PHE A 32 -37.50 10.49 -17.12
C PHE A 32 -35.97 10.52 -17.25
N LEU A 33 -35.26 9.87 -16.32
CA LEU A 33 -33.91 9.36 -16.54
C LEU A 33 -33.87 7.85 -16.22
N SER A 34 -34.59 7.07 -17.02
CA SER A 34 -34.18 5.70 -17.33
C SER A 34 -33.09 5.76 -18.41
N GLY A 35 -32.02 6.49 -18.14
CA GLY A 35 -30.76 6.34 -18.85
C GLY A 35 -30.06 5.19 -18.16
N LEU A 36 -29.78 4.13 -18.91
CA LEU A 36 -28.95 3.02 -18.47
C LEU A 36 -27.79 3.57 -17.63
N SER A 37 -27.70 3.10 -16.39
CA SER A 37 -26.47 3.11 -15.62
C SER A 37 -25.43 2.41 -16.48
N SER A 38 -24.76 3.18 -17.35
CA SER A 38 -23.44 2.85 -17.83
C SER A 38 -22.61 2.89 -16.56
N GLU A 39 -22.53 1.74 -15.88
CA GLU A 39 -21.49 1.52 -14.89
C GLU A 39 -20.21 1.96 -15.58
N ALA A 40 -19.63 3.05 -15.10
CA ALA A 40 -18.39 3.56 -15.66
C ALA A 40 -17.33 2.51 -15.32
N ILE A 41 -17.15 1.55 -16.22
CA ILE A 41 -16.08 0.57 -16.12
C ILE A 41 -14.80 1.38 -16.17
N MET A 42 -14.00 1.28 -15.09
CA MET A 42 -12.69 1.86 -15.10
C MET A 42 -11.84 1.09 -16.10
N ASP A 43 -11.32 1.79 -17.12
CA ASP A 43 -10.36 1.26 -18.07
C ASP A 43 -8.96 1.82 -17.78
N CYS A 44 -7.96 1.28 -18.49
CA CYS A 44 -6.58 1.72 -18.34
C CYS A 44 -6.38 3.21 -18.65
N GLU A 45 -7.07 3.78 -19.65
CA GLU A 45 -6.96 5.21 -19.98
C GLU A 45 -7.46 6.08 -18.80
N SER A 46 -8.58 5.70 -18.21
CA SER A 46 -9.16 6.39 -17.06
C SER A 46 -8.29 6.23 -15.82
N LEU A 47 -7.80 5.02 -15.55
CA LEU A 47 -6.88 4.76 -14.45
C LEU A 47 -5.61 5.62 -14.58
N SER A 48 -4.98 5.63 -15.76
CA SER A 48 -3.77 6.41 -16.04
C SER A 48 -3.94 7.90 -15.74
N LYS A 49 -5.10 8.48 -16.09
CA LYS A 49 -5.42 9.89 -15.78
C LYS A 49 -5.54 10.16 -14.28
N ILE A 50 -5.97 9.17 -13.51
CA ILE A 50 -6.15 9.29 -12.04
C ILE A 50 -4.81 9.14 -11.33
N ILE A 51 -4.03 8.12 -11.68
CA ILE A 51 -2.78 7.80 -10.96
C ILE A 51 -1.56 8.55 -11.50
N GLY A 52 -1.60 9.02 -12.75
CA GLY A 52 -0.50 9.75 -13.38
C GLY A 52 0.62 8.86 -13.94
N TYR A 53 0.36 7.57 -14.12
CA TYR A 53 1.29 6.57 -14.68
C TYR A 53 0.68 5.91 -15.90
N TYR A 54 1.54 5.41 -16.79
CA TYR A 54 1.10 4.59 -17.93
C TYR A 54 0.71 3.21 -17.44
N CYS A 55 -0.38 2.67 -17.98
CA CYS A 55 -0.72 1.27 -17.83
C CYS A 55 -0.87 0.55 -19.17
N TYR A 56 -0.78 -0.78 -19.12
CA TYR A 56 -0.89 -1.68 -20.26
C TYR A 56 -1.71 -2.91 -19.86
N PRO A 57 -2.72 -3.32 -20.63
CA PRO A 57 -3.46 -4.55 -20.33
C PRO A 57 -2.55 -5.77 -20.48
N VAL A 58 -2.58 -6.66 -19.48
CA VAL A 58 -1.82 -7.92 -19.46
C VAL A 58 -2.72 -9.16 -19.47
N SER A 59 -4.02 -8.99 -19.26
CA SER A 59 -5.02 -10.06 -19.44
C SER A 59 -5.79 -9.92 -20.76
N GLU A 60 -6.32 -11.03 -21.29
CA GLU A 60 -7.10 -11.05 -22.55
C GLU A 60 -8.39 -10.22 -22.46
N ASP A 61 -9.00 -10.16 -21.27
CA ASP A 61 -10.20 -9.37 -20.99
C ASP A 61 -9.91 -7.90 -20.65
N GLY A 62 -8.62 -7.53 -20.51
CA GLY A 62 -8.18 -6.18 -20.17
C GLY A 62 -8.46 -5.76 -18.72
N ASN A 63 -8.89 -6.67 -17.86
CA ASN A 63 -9.20 -6.37 -16.46
C ASN A 63 -7.95 -6.33 -15.57
N ILE A 64 -6.83 -6.93 -15.98
CA ILE A 64 -5.55 -6.80 -15.30
C ILE A 64 -4.63 -5.93 -16.15
N VAL A 65 -4.07 -4.90 -15.54
CA VAL A 65 -3.13 -3.98 -16.18
C VAL A 65 -1.83 -3.92 -15.41
N LEU A 66 -0.72 -3.86 -16.13
CA LEU A 66 0.59 -3.50 -15.62
C LEU A 66 0.70 -1.97 -15.59
N ILE A 67 1.23 -1.41 -14.50
CA ILE A 67 1.53 0.01 -14.33
C ILE A 67 3.06 0.15 -14.30
N GLU A 68 3.60 0.87 -15.28
CA GLU A 68 5.04 1.15 -15.34
C GLU A 68 5.41 2.19 -14.28
N THR A 69 6.36 1.85 -13.40
CA THR A 69 6.91 2.79 -12.42
C THR A 69 8.39 3.07 -12.73
N PRO A 70 8.91 4.28 -12.40
CA PRO A 70 10.32 4.60 -12.56
C PRO A 70 11.17 4.13 -11.36
N PHE A 71 10.59 3.36 -10.43
CA PHE A 71 11.23 2.99 -9.18
C PHE A 71 11.87 1.61 -9.30
N ARG A 72 12.96 1.44 -8.55
CA ARG A 72 13.79 0.25 -8.56
C ARG A 72 14.28 -0.07 -7.15
N PHE A 73 14.56 -1.34 -6.92
CA PHE A 73 15.34 -1.79 -5.77
C PHE A 73 16.82 -1.39 -5.91
N GLU A 74 17.61 -1.54 -4.84
CA GLU A 74 19.00 -1.08 -4.83
C GLU A 74 19.91 -1.86 -5.80
N ASP A 75 19.55 -3.12 -6.12
CA ASP A 75 20.23 -3.93 -7.12
C ASP A 75 19.84 -3.58 -8.58
N GLY A 76 18.86 -2.70 -8.76
CA GLY A 76 18.37 -2.24 -10.05
C GLY A 76 17.17 -3.00 -10.59
N ASP A 77 16.61 -3.95 -9.84
CA ASP A 77 15.35 -4.63 -10.19
C ASP A 77 14.20 -3.62 -10.25
N ASP A 78 13.36 -3.73 -11.28
CA ASP A 78 12.21 -2.85 -11.48
C ASP A 78 11.10 -3.14 -10.46
N ILE A 79 10.45 -2.08 -9.97
CA ILE A 79 9.25 -2.20 -9.13
C ILE A 79 8.03 -2.08 -10.03
N PHE A 80 7.39 -3.21 -10.28
CA PHE A 80 6.12 -3.24 -10.99
C PHE A 80 4.95 -3.04 -10.05
N ALA A 81 3.90 -2.44 -10.58
CA ALA A 81 2.61 -2.37 -9.91
C ALA A 81 1.57 -2.91 -10.87
N TYR A 82 0.67 -3.76 -10.38
CA TYR A 82 -0.44 -4.28 -11.15
C TYR A 82 -1.75 -3.72 -10.61
N ALA A 83 -2.75 -3.61 -11.47
CA ALA A 83 -4.10 -3.27 -11.07
C ALA A 83 -5.12 -4.23 -11.69
N GLU A 84 -6.00 -4.76 -10.85
CA GLU A 84 -7.18 -5.51 -11.27
C GLU A 84 -8.41 -4.60 -11.17
N LEU A 85 -9.10 -4.47 -12.31
CA LEU A 85 -10.20 -3.54 -12.54
C LEU A 85 -11.53 -4.26 -12.36
N PHE A 86 -12.31 -3.84 -11.36
CA PHE A 86 -13.67 -4.31 -11.13
C PHE A 86 -14.67 -3.19 -11.41
N PRO A 87 -15.97 -3.49 -11.64
CA PRO A 87 -16.98 -2.46 -11.90
C PRO A 87 -17.08 -1.37 -10.82
N HIS A 88 -16.75 -1.70 -9.57
CA HIS A 88 -16.90 -0.79 -8.41
C HIS A 88 -15.67 -0.73 -7.51
N SER A 89 -14.54 -1.26 -7.95
CA SER A 89 -13.30 -1.23 -7.17
C SER A 89 -12.08 -1.46 -8.06
N VAL A 90 -10.93 -1.05 -7.56
CA VAL A 90 -9.62 -1.35 -8.13
C VAL A 90 -8.80 -2.01 -7.04
N ARG A 91 -8.12 -3.11 -7.38
CA ARG A 91 -7.14 -3.76 -6.51
C ARG A 91 -5.76 -3.47 -7.09
N PHE A 92 -4.89 -2.80 -6.34
CA PHE A 92 -3.47 -2.70 -6.67
C PHE A 92 -2.71 -3.83 -5.98
N PHE A 93 -1.79 -4.47 -6.68
CA PHE A 93 -1.01 -5.61 -6.16
C PHE A 93 0.35 -5.73 -6.86
N ASP A 94 1.28 -6.50 -6.27
CA ASP A 94 2.67 -6.62 -6.72
C ASP A 94 2.98 -7.94 -7.45
N ASP A 95 2.00 -8.82 -7.65
CA ASP A 95 2.21 -10.18 -8.20
C ASP A 95 3.30 -10.99 -7.45
N SER A 96 3.43 -10.75 -6.14
CA SER A 96 4.47 -11.32 -5.29
C SER A 96 5.91 -10.91 -5.63
N ASP A 97 6.11 -9.87 -6.45
CA ASP A 97 7.44 -9.38 -6.85
C ASP A 97 8.28 -8.99 -5.62
N VAL A 98 7.66 -8.37 -4.61
CA VAL A 98 8.36 -8.00 -3.36
C VAL A 98 8.89 -9.25 -2.66
N TYR A 99 8.07 -10.30 -2.57
CA TYR A 99 8.47 -11.56 -1.96
C TYR A 99 9.64 -12.19 -2.72
N TRP A 100 9.54 -12.29 -4.04
CA TRP A 100 10.55 -12.95 -4.86
C TRP A 100 11.87 -12.19 -4.90
N HIS A 101 11.82 -10.86 -4.93
CA HIS A 101 13.01 -10.01 -4.84
C HIS A 101 13.78 -10.30 -3.53
N PHE A 102 13.13 -10.21 -2.37
CA PHE A 102 13.83 -10.46 -1.09
C PHE A 102 14.27 -11.93 -0.92
N ALA A 103 13.51 -12.89 -1.45
CA ALA A 103 13.94 -14.28 -1.50
C ALA A 103 15.20 -14.45 -2.37
N GLY A 104 15.30 -13.72 -3.49
CA GLY A 104 16.48 -13.66 -4.36
C GLY A 104 17.73 -13.13 -3.67
N LEU A 105 17.57 -12.22 -2.70
CA LEU A 105 18.64 -11.70 -1.83
C LEU A 105 19.05 -12.68 -0.71
N GLY A 106 18.48 -13.89 -0.70
CA GLY A 106 18.79 -14.92 0.30
C GLY A 106 18.03 -14.75 1.62
N ILE A 107 17.06 -13.83 1.70
CA ILE A 107 16.18 -13.74 2.86
C ILE A 107 15.20 -14.90 2.83
N ARG A 108 15.26 -15.73 3.87
CA ARG A 108 14.34 -16.85 4.03
C ARG A 108 12.99 -16.33 4.50
N MET A 109 12.10 -16.08 3.56
CA MET A 109 10.77 -15.56 3.80
C MET A 109 9.84 -16.55 4.49
N GLU A 110 10.28 -17.78 4.82
CA GLU A 110 9.53 -18.72 5.66
C GLU A 110 9.75 -18.48 7.16
N ILE A 111 10.78 -17.73 7.53
CA ILE A 111 11.13 -17.41 8.92
C ILE A 111 10.28 -16.22 9.39
N ASP A 112 9.60 -16.35 10.52
CA ASP A 112 8.64 -15.35 11.01
C ASP A 112 9.29 -14.00 11.30
N GLU A 113 10.52 -13.98 11.80
CA GLU A 113 11.31 -12.76 11.99
C GLU A 113 11.56 -12.04 10.66
N ASN A 114 11.80 -12.78 9.58
CA ASN A 114 12.05 -12.22 8.25
C ASN A 114 10.76 -11.76 7.57
N LYS A 115 9.60 -12.36 7.88
CA LYS A 115 8.31 -11.90 7.35
C LYS A 115 7.82 -10.62 8.02
N LYS A 116 8.35 -10.30 9.20
CA LYS A 116 7.86 -9.21 10.04
C LYS A 116 7.94 -7.86 9.32
N PHE A 117 9.03 -7.57 8.61
CA PHE A 117 9.13 -6.28 7.91
C PHE A 117 8.07 -6.15 6.80
N VAL A 118 7.77 -7.22 6.07
CA VAL A 118 6.69 -7.24 5.08
C VAL A 118 5.35 -6.94 5.74
N THR A 119 5.06 -7.58 6.88
CA THR A 119 3.83 -7.31 7.64
C THR A 119 3.77 -5.85 8.08
N ASP A 120 4.82 -5.38 8.76
CA ASP A 120 4.86 -4.08 9.41
C ASP A 120 4.74 -2.94 8.39
N ILE A 121 5.46 -3.02 7.26
CA ILE A 121 5.39 -2.03 6.19
C ILE A 121 4.00 -2.05 5.53
N SER A 122 3.46 -3.23 5.20
CA SER A 122 2.14 -3.34 4.58
C SER A 122 1.05 -2.72 5.47
N GLU A 123 1.00 -3.12 6.74
CA GLU A 123 -0.01 -2.64 7.69
C GLU A 123 0.13 -1.12 7.96
N ALA A 124 1.35 -0.60 8.05
CA ALA A 124 1.60 0.83 8.26
C ALA A 124 1.03 1.70 7.12
N HIS A 125 0.94 1.16 5.91
CA HIS A 125 0.40 1.83 4.73
C HIS A 125 -1.04 1.43 4.39
N GLY A 126 -1.65 0.54 5.17
CA GLY A 126 -3.03 0.09 4.98
C GLY A 126 -3.21 -0.97 3.89
N LEU A 127 -2.13 -1.67 3.54
CA LEU A 127 -2.16 -2.80 2.61
C LEU A 127 -2.46 -4.10 3.37
N THR A 128 -3.07 -5.05 2.66
CA THR A 128 -3.23 -6.43 3.10
C THR A 128 -2.25 -7.34 2.38
N ARG A 129 -2.19 -8.61 2.78
CA ARG A 129 -1.44 -9.62 2.07
C ARG A 129 -2.28 -10.84 1.79
N THR A 130 -1.98 -11.52 0.70
CA THR A 130 -2.58 -12.81 0.36
C THR A 130 -1.75 -13.98 0.89
N ASP A 131 -2.30 -15.19 0.81
CA ASP A 131 -1.59 -16.42 1.15
C ASP A 131 -0.42 -16.71 0.19
N LEU A 132 -0.38 -16.03 -0.96
CA LEU A 132 0.68 -16.11 -1.97
C LEU A 132 1.78 -15.07 -1.74
N TRP A 133 1.73 -14.29 -0.65
CA TRP A 133 2.66 -13.20 -0.35
C TRP A 133 2.56 -11.98 -1.25
N GLU A 134 1.46 -11.84 -2.00
CA GLU A 134 1.16 -10.59 -2.68
C GLU A 134 0.83 -9.52 -1.64
N VAL A 135 1.29 -8.30 -1.89
CA VAL A 135 0.92 -7.10 -1.13
C VAL A 135 -0.13 -6.35 -1.91
N GLU A 136 -1.25 -6.00 -1.29
CA GLU A 136 -2.38 -5.45 -2.03
C GLU A 136 -3.14 -4.34 -1.29
N ILE A 137 -3.85 -3.52 -2.06
CA ILE A 137 -4.85 -2.58 -1.54
C ILE A 137 -6.05 -2.51 -2.48
N VAL A 138 -7.26 -2.57 -1.92
CA VAL A 138 -8.52 -2.46 -2.67
C VAL A 138 -9.18 -1.11 -2.37
N ALA A 139 -9.61 -0.42 -3.42
CA ALA A 139 -10.22 0.90 -3.31
C ALA A 139 -11.46 1.05 -4.18
N ARG A 140 -12.42 1.84 -3.70
CA ARG A 140 -13.55 2.32 -4.51
C ARG A 140 -13.09 3.41 -5.49
N PRO A 141 -13.82 3.70 -6.58
CA PRO A 141 -13.44 4.67 -7.60
C PRO A 141 -13.01 6.03 -7.04
N GLU A 142 -13.72 6.53 -6.02
CA GLU A 142 -13.43 7.82 -5.38
C GLU A 142 -12.16 7.81 -4.50
N GLN A 143 -11.58 6.64 -4.23
CA GLN A 143 -10.39 6.44 -3.39
C GLN A 143 -9.16 5.97 -4.18
N VAL A 144 -9.28 5.71 -5.49
CA VAL A 144 -8.22 5.09 -6.31
C VAL A 144 -6.90 5.84 -6.24
N ALA A 145 -6.90 7.17 -6.38
CA ALA A 145 -5.67 7.97 -6.29
C ALA A 145 -4.98 7.85 -4.92
N ALA A 146 -5.76 7.87 -3.84
CA ALA A 146 -5.23 7.76 -2.48
C ALA A 146 -4.67 6.36 -2.21
N ALA A 147 -5.38 5.32 -2.64
CA ALA A 147 -4.93 3.94 -2.49
C ALA A 147 -3.67 3.64 -3.30
N PHE A 148 -3.58 4.16 -4.54
CA PHE A 148 -2.37 4.03 -5.33
C PHE A 148 -1.18 4.74 -4.67
N ALA A 149 -1.38 5.93 -4.12
CA ALA A 149 -0.33 6.63 -3.38
C ALA A 149 0.12 5.86 -2.13
N GLN A 150 -0.81 5.22 -1.41
CA GLN A 150 -0.50 4.36 -0.26
C GLN A 150 0.28 3.11 -0.70
N TYR A 151 -0.14 2.47 -1.79
CA TYR A 151 0.54 1.34 -2.39
C TYR A 151 1.99 1.69 -2.75
N MET A 152 2.20 2.77 -3.52
CA MET A 152 3.55 3.20 -3.91
C MET A 152 4.39 3.63 -2.72
N ALA A 153 3.80 4.24 -1.69
CA ALA A 153 4.52 4.57 -0.47
C ALA A 153 5.02 3.30 0.25
N ALA A 154 4.22 2.23 0.29
CA ALA A 154 4.66 0.94 0.83
C ALA A 154 5.80 0.33 0.00
N MET A 155 5.69 0.36 -1.33
CA MET A 155 6.75 -0.12 -2.23
C MET A 155 8.08 0.61 -2.00
N LEU A 156 8.05 1.93 -1.84
CA LEU A 156 9.25 2.72 -1.55
C LEU A 156 9.82 2.48 -0.14
N GLU A 157 8.97 2.15 0.83
CA GLU A 157 9.42 1.76 2.17
C GLU A 157 10.11 0.38 2.14
N PHE A 158 9.72 -0.53 1.24
CA PHE A 158 10.47 -1.78 1.01
C PHE A 158 11.88 -1.52 0.49
N VAL A 159 12.04 -0.63 -0.50
CA VAL A 159 13.37 -0.23 -1.01
C VAL A 159 14.21 0.39 0.10
N LYS A 160 13.61 1.28 0.89
CA LYS A 160 14.30 1.89 2.03
C LYS A 160 14.76 0.83 3.05
N TRP A 161 13.90 -0.13 3.36
CA TRP A 161 14.24 -1.22 4.28
C TRP A 161 15.40 -2.08 3.76
N GLU A 162 15.40 -2.41 2.47
CA GLU A 162 16.50 -3.13 1.81
C GLU A 162 17.83 -2.40 2.02
N LYS A 163 17.85 -1.10 1.72
CA LYS A 163 19.02 -0.25 1.90
C LYS A 163 19.51 -0.22 3.35
N GLU A 164 18.60 -0.01 4.30
CA GLU A 164 18.94 0.04 5.74
C GLU A 164 19.53 -1.30 6.22
N ARG A 165 18.99 -2.42 5.72
CA ARG A 165 19.51 -3.76 6.00
C ARG A 165 20.93 -3.93 5.46
N ASP A 166 21.18 -3.52 4.22
CA ASP A 166 22.49 -3.66 3.59
C ASP A 166 23.55 -2.79 4.27
N GLU A 167 23.19 -1.55 4.64
CA GLU A 167 24.05 -0.69 5.44
C GLU A 167 24.39 -1.31 6.81
N ALA A 168 23.41 -1.94 7.48
CA ALA A 168 23.62 -2.63 8.74
C ALA A 168 24.53 -3.87 8.59
N LEU A 169 24.36 -4.64 7.52
CA LEU A 169 25.17 -5.82 7.23
C LEU A 169 26.62 -5.44 6.92
N GLU A 170 26.82 -4.39 6.11
CA GLU A 170 28.16 -3.84 5.83
C GLU A 170 28.86 -3.33 7.08
N ALA A 171 28.12 -2.69 8.00
CA ALA A 171 28.67 -2.23 9.28
C ALA A 171 29.20 -3.41 10.12
N LEU A 172 28.43 -4.50 10.22
CA LEU A 172 28.85 -5.72 10.93
C LEU A 172 30.11 -6.34 10.31
N TYR A 173 30.16 -6.46 8.98
CA TYR A 173 31.36 -7.00 8.31
C TYR A 173 32.60 -6.13 8.49
N ARG A 174 32.46 -4.80 8.56
CA ARG A 174 33.58 -3.90 8.86
C ARG A 174 34.09 -4.07 10.28
N GLU A 175 33.18 -4.26 11.24
CA GLU A 175 33.52 -4.54 12.64
C GLU A 175 34.29 -5.87 12.78
N GLU A 176 33.77 -6.95 12.20
CA GLU A 176 34.40 -8.26 12.23
C GLU A 176 35.80 -8.29 11.58
N ARG A 177 36.01 -7.47 10.54
CA ARG A 177 37.31 -7.36 9.86
C ARG A 177 38.28 -6.38 10.54
N GLY A 178 37.88 -5.74 11.64
CA GLY A 178 38.69 -4.72 12.32
C GLY A 178 38.98 -3.48 11.46
N LEU A 179 38.11 -3.20 10.48
CA LEU A 179 38.24 -2.08 9.55
C LEU A 179 37.54 -0.80 10.05
N VAL A 180 36.98 -0.81 11.26
CA VAL A 180 36.41 0.38 11.88
C VAL A 180 37.57 1.29 12.29
N ALA A 181 37.68 2.44 11.62
CA ALA A 181 38.61 3.48 12.06
C ALA A 181 38.33 3.76 13.54
N PRO A 182 39.37 3.82 14.41
CA PRO A 182 39.15 4.13 15.82
C PRO A 182 38.35 5.42 15.88
N ALA A 183 37.23 5.40 16.60
CA ALA A 183 36.38 6.58 16.79
C ALA A 183 37.31 7.74 17.14
N ALA A 184 37.39 8.73 16.26
CA ALA A 184 38.28 9.87 16.42
C ALA A 184 37.95 10.49 17.79
N GLY A 185 38.88 10.33 18.72
CA GLY A 185 38.68 10.59 20.13
C GLY A 185 38.17 12.01 20.37
N ALA A 186 37.21 12.08 21.29
CA ALA A 186 36.80 13.30 21.98
C ALA A 186 37.95 13.91 22.79
#